data_AF-A0A838RNB4-F1
#
_entry.id   AF-A0A838RNB4-F1
#
_cell.length_a   1.000
_cell.length_b   1.000
_cell.length_c   1.000
_cell.angle_alpha   90.00
_cell.angle_beta   90.00
_cell.angle_gamma   90.00
#
_symmetry.space_group_name_H-M   'P 1'
#
loop_
_entity.id
_entity.type
_entity.pdbx_description
1 polymer ?
#
loop_
_entity_poly.entity_id
_entity_poly.type
_entity_poly.pdbx_seq_one_letter_code
_entity_poly.pdbx_strand_id
1 'polypeptide(L)'
;SGFFSKDEILTLTQHAGATLKDPMTSANALYAIGLVTAFMTAFYSFRQFFMIFMGAPRTDAARHASESPAVMTVPLGVLALFAVLAGLVFGYPLEAGIFHHWLAGVIRLEHQELGAGAISTALSLGLSSVIALLGIGLAYLMYVSRVIDPAQISQSLAPLYRGSLNKWYVDETYQNTFVRFYNWLATWSARFVDRLIIDGAVNGVGALFGLLAGLLGRLQTGFVRSYALSIVLGLMLVAGYLYWQVDLTPPPLP
;
A
#
# COMPACT_ATOMS: atom_id res chain seq x y z
N SER A 1 -8.32 -15.78 23.58
CA SER A 1 -8.15 -16.23 22.18
C SER A 1 -6.70 -16.15 21.71
N GLY A 2 -6.00 -15.02 21.89
CA GLY A 2 -4.65 -14.83 21.35
C GLY A 2 -3.59 -15.85 21.79
N PHE A 3 -3.69 -16.39 23.03
CA PHE A 3 -2.84 -17.48 23.53
C PHE A 3 -2.86 -18.69 22.57
N PHE A 4 -4.07 -19.21 22.27
CA PHE A 4 -4.25 -20.38 21.41
C PHE A 4 -3.70 -20.18 19.99
N SER A 5 -4.03 -19.06 19.34
CA SER A 5 -3.63 -18.85 17.94
C SER A 5 -2.14 -18.50 17.77
N LYS A 6 -1.55 -17.78 18.73
CA LYS A 6 -0.19 -17.24 18.62
C LYS A 6 0.86 -18.24 19.09
N ASP A 7 0.60 -18.90 20.21
CA ASP A 7 1.57 -19.81 20.81
C ASP A 7 1.71 -21.09 19.99
N GLU A 8 0.64 -21.51 19.31
CA GLU A 8 0.67 -22.63 18.38
C GLU A 8 1.58 -22.39 17.16
N ILE A 9 1.60 -21.16 16.62
CA ILE A 9 2.53 -20.81 15.53
C ILE A 9 3.97 -20.80 16.04
N LEU A 10 4.19 -20.32 17.28
CA LEU A 10 5.51 -20.30 17.91
C LEU A 10 6.03 -21.71 18.18
N THR A 11 5.19 -22.61 18.72
CA THR A 11 5.56 -24.01 18.97
C THR A 11 5.89 -24.71 17.66
N LEU A 12 5.08 -24.55 16.60
CA LEU A 12 5.35 -25.11 15.28
C LEU A 12 6.67 -24.62 14.67
N THR A 13 6.97 -23.33 14.82
CA THR A 13 8.24 -22.75 14.33
C THR A 13 9.44 -23.32 15.10
N GLN A 14 9.31 -23.52 16.41
CA GLN A 14 10.33 -24.14 17.25
C GLN A 14 10.55 -25.61 16.85
N HIS A 15 9.48 -26.36 16.60
CA HIS A 15 9.56 -27.76 16.16
C HIS A 15 10.23 -27.88 14.79
N ALA A 16 9.88 -27.01 13.83
CA ALA A 16 10.55 -26.97 12.52
C ALA A 16 12.06 -26.64 12.65
N GLY A 17 12.43 -25.77 13.60
CA GLY A 17 13.83 -25.39 13.85
C GLY A 17 14.65 -26.43 14.61
N ALA A 18 14.02 -27.35 15.34
CA ALA A 18 14.68 -28.46 16.01
C ALA A 18 15.01 -29.63 15.05
N THR A 19 14.19 -29.83 14.02
CA THR A 19 14.37 -30.90 13.02
C THR A 19 15.47 -30.56 12.00
N LEU A 20 15.66 -29.27 11.69
CA LEU A 20 16.71 -28.79 10.80
C LEU A 20 18.01 -28.59 11.60
N LYS A 21 18.91 -29.58 11.56
CA LYS A 21 20.19 -29.65 12.30
C LYS A 21 21.19 -28.50 12.05
N ASP A 22 20.89 -27.58 11.14
CA ASP A 22 21.75 -26.43 10.88
C ASP A 22 21.42 -25.29 11.87
N PRO A 23 22.35 -24.89 12.76
CA PRO A 23 22.11 -23.91 13.84
C PRO A 23 21.73 -22.51 13.35
N MET A 24 21.94 -22.24 12.06
CA MET A 24 21.65 -20.97 11.37
C MET A 24 20.45 -21.07 10.41
N THR A 25 19.68 -22.15 10.43
CA THR A 25 18.48 -22.25 9.59
C THR A 25 17.38 -21.38 10.15
N SER A 26 16.80 -20.55 9.29
CA SER A 26 15.77 -19.53 9.51
C SER A 26 14.74 -19.80 10.61
N ALA A 27 14.34 -21.04 10.89
CA ALA A 27 13.29 -21.37 11.84
C ALA A 27 13.60 -21.00 13.31
N ASN A 28 14.80 -21.28 13.85
CA ASN A 28 15.13 -20.90 15.24
C ASN A 28 15.25 -19.37 15.40
N ALA A 29 15.78 -18.70 14.39
CA ALA A 29 15.82 -17.24 14.34
C ALA A 29 14.40 -16.64 14.28
N LEU A 30 13.48 -17.24 13.51
CA LEU A 30 12.09 -16.84 13.43
C LEU A 30 11.35 -17.06 14.75
N TYR A 31 11.62 -18.16 15.46
CA TYR A 31 11.07 -18.39 16.81
C TYR A 31 11.54 -17.30 17.79
N ALA A 32 12.84 -16.99 17.80
CA ALA A 32 13.38 -15.92 18.64
C ALA A 32 12.77 -14.54 18.28
N ILE A 33 12.64 -14.22 16.99
CA ILE A 33 11.97 -13.01 16.52
C ILE A 33 10.50 -13.00 16.97
N GLY A 34 9.82 -14.15 16.90
CA GLY A 34 8.43 -14.31 17.35
C GLY A 34 8.28 -14.05 18.86
N LEU A 35 9.19 -14.57 19.68
CA LEU A 35 9.24 -14.31 21.13
C LEU A 35 9.49 -12.83 21.44
N VAL A 36 10.48 -12.20 20.78
CA VAL A 36 10.75 -10.77 20.94
C VAL A 36 9.55 -9.94 20.50
N THR A 37 8.92 -10.32 19.39
CA THR A 37 7.69 -9.67 18.92
C THR A 37 6.57 -9.83 19.93
N ALA A 38 6.42 -10.99 20.56
CA ALA A 38 5.42 -11.21 21.60
C ALA A 38 5.61 -10.32 22.82
N PHE A 39 6.85 -10.20 23.29
CA PHE A 39 7.23 -9.22 24.31
C PHE A 39 6.87 -7.80 23.90
N MET A 40 7.29 -7.37 22.70
CA MET A 40 7.03 -6.02 22.19
C MET A 40 5.53 -5.75 22.06
N THR A 41 4.74 -6.73 21.59
CA THR A 41 3.28 -6.62 21.46
C THR A 41 2.62 -6.36 22.80
N ALA A 42 2.97 -7.16 23.81
CA ALA A 42 2.46 -7.00 25.15
C ALA A 42 2.87 -5.63 25.73
N PHE A 43 4.14 -5.25 25.59
CA PHE A 43 4.66 -3.98 26.04
C PHE A 43 3.93 -2.77 25.43
N TYR A 44 3.81 -2.67 24.10
CA TYR A 44 3.21 -1.47 23.49
C TYR A 44 1.71 -1.37 23.77
N SER A 45 1.00 -2.51 23.81
CA SER A 45 -0.45 -2.55 24.04
C SER A 45 -0.78 -2.09 25.46
N PHE A 46 -0.07 -2.64 26.45
CA PHE A 46 -0.26 -2.25 27.85
C PHE A 46 0.31 -0.86 28.15
N ARG A 47 1.38 -0.44 27.48
CA ARG A 47 1.82 0.96 27.51
C ARG A 47 0.67 1.90 27.11
N GLN A 48 -0.03 1.62 26.01
CA GLN A 48 -1.16 2.44 25.58
C GLN A 48 -2.29 2.40 26.61
N PHE A 49 -2.66 1.21 27.09
CA PHE A 49 -3.69 1.07 28.12
C PHE A 49 -3.38 1.87 29.39
N PHE A 50 -2.17 1.71 29.95
CA PHE A 50 -1.75 2.42 31.16
C PHE A 50 -1.67 3.93 30.95
N MET A 51 -1.17 4.41 29.81
CA MET A 51 -1.10 5.84 29.54
C MET A 51 -2.48 6.49 29.34
N ILE A 52 -3.44 5.76 28.78
CA ILE A 52 -4.79 6.28 28.48
C ILE A 52 -5.70 6.20 29.70
N PHE A 53 -5.75 5.05 30.38
CA PHE A 53 -6.73 4.79 31.44
C PHE A 53 -6.20 5.00 32.86
N MET A 54 -4.91 4.74 33.10
CA MET A 54 -4.28 4.93 34.43
C MET A 54 -3.48 6.24 34.54
N GLY A 55 -3.30 6.94 33.42
CA GLY A 55 -2.55 8.19 33.35
C GLY A 55 -3.40 9.41 33.75
N ALA A 56 -2.73 10.49 34.13
CA ALA A 56 -3.39 11.77 34.33
C ALA A 56 -3.89 12.35 32.98
N PRO A 57 -5.06 13.00 32.94
CA PRO A 57 -5.58 13.63 31.73
C PRO A 57 -4.60 14.67 31.19
N ARG A 58 -4.19 14.52 29.93
CA ARG A 58 -3.21 15.43 29.28
C ARG A 58 -3.86 16.58 28.53
N THR A 59 -5.17 16.54 28.32
CA THR A 59 -5.95 17.55 27.59
C THR A 59 -7.26 17.87 28.30
N ASP A 60 -7.81 19.04 28.04
CA ASP A 60 -9.04 19.54 28.67
C ASP A 60 -10.28 18.72 28.25
N ALA A 61 -10.28 18.22 27.01
CA ALA A 61 -11.30 17.30 26.50
C ALA A 61 -11.28 15.95 27.24
N ALA A 62 -10.10 15.44 27.60
CA ALA A 62 -9.99 14.19 28.36
C ALA A 62 -10.57 14.32 29.79
N ARG A 63 -10.59 15.53 30.37
CA ARG A 63 -11.18 15.78 31.69
C ARG A 63 -12.71 15.71 31.71
N HIS A 64 -13.36 15.93 30.56
CA HIS A 64 -14.81 15.91 30.42
C HIS A 64 -15.29 14.71 29.59
N ALA A 65 -14.44 13.69 29.42
CA ALA A 65 -14.81 12.48 28.70
C ALA A 65 -15.96 11.78 29.42
N SER A 66 -17.05 11.56 28.69
CA SER A 66 -18.22 10.81 29.17
C SER A 66 -18.26 9.43 28.50
N GLU A 67 -18.97 8.50 29.14
CA GLU A 67 -19.17 7.15 28.61
C GLU A 67 -19.80 7.18 27.21
N SER A 68 -19.39 6.24 26.37
CA SER A 68 -19.91 6.14 25.01
C SER A 68 -21.38 5.70 25.01
N PRO A 69 -22.21 6.20 24.07
CA PRO A 69 -23.61 5.80 23.98
C PRO A 69 -23.74 4.30 23.70
N ALA A 70 -24.89 3.73 24.07
CA ALA A 70 -25.20 2.30 23.91
C ALA A 70 -24.96 1.76 22.48
N VAL A 71 -25.14 2.63 21.47
CA VAL A 71 -24.93 2.30 20.05
C VAL A 71 -23.46 1.92 19.76
N MET A 72 -22.49 2.36 20.55
CA MET A 72 -21.08 1.94 20.42
C MET A 72 -20.69 0.87 21.44
N THR A 73 -21.18 0.94 22.68
CA THR A 73 -20.77 0.01 23.75
C THR A 73 -21.36 -1.39 23.56
N VAL A 74 -22.59 -1.51 23.05
CA VAL A 74 -23.23 -2.81 22.82
C VAL A 74 -22.49 -3.62 21.75
N PRO A 75 -22.17 -3.08 20.55
CA PRO A 75 -21.33 -3.79 19.59
C PRO A 75 -19.97 -4.23 20.15
N LEU A 76 -19.30 -3.35 20.91
CA LEU A 76 -18.01 -3.69 21.54
C LEU A 76 -18.14 -4.83 22.56
N GLY A 77 -19.20 -4.83 23.37
CA GLY A 77 -19.49 -5.90 24.32
C GLY A 77 -19.76 -7.25 23.63
N VAL A 78 -20.53 -7.23 22.55
CA VAL A 78 -20.81 -8.43 21.73
C VAL A 78 -19.52 -8.97 21.10
N LEU A 79 -18.67 -8.10 20.55
CA LEU A 79 -17.38 -8.49 19.99
C LEU A 79 -16.43 -9.06 21.07
N ALA A 80 -16.42 -8.47 22.26
CA ALA A 80 -15.63 -8.99 23.38
C ALA A 80 -16.10 -10.39 23.80
N LEU A 81 -17.42 -10.61 23.89
CA LEU A 81 -17.99 -11.92 24.17
C LEU A 81 -17.58 -12.94 23.11
N PHE A 82 -17.69 -12.61 21.82
CA PHE A 82 -17.25 -13.50 20.75
C PHE A 82 -15.75 -13.76 20.77
N ALA A 83 -14.91 -12.78 21.12
CA ALA A 83 -13.47 -12.99 21.25
C ALA A 83 -13.12 -13.97 22.39
N VAL A 84 -13.86 -13.95 23.50
CA VAL A 84 -13.72 -14.91 24.60
C VAL A 84 -14.22 -16.29 24.18
N LEU A 85 -15.45 -16.38 23.67
CA LEU A 85 -16.07 -17.64 23.23
C LEU A 85 -15.26 -18.32 22.13
N ALA A 86 -14.81 -17.56 21.12
CA ALA A 86 -13.97 -18.11 20.06
C ALA A 86 -12.66 -18.66 20.63
N GLY A 87 -12.05 -18.00 21.61
CA GLY A 87 -10.88 -18.52 22.30
C GLY A 87 -11.13 -19.86 23.00
N LEU A 88 -12.27 -19.98 23.70
CA LEU A 88 -12.62 -21.20 24.43
C LEU A 88 -13.05 -22.34 23.51
N VAL A 89 -13.84 -22.05 22.47
CA VAL A 89 -14.42 -23.06 21.57
C VAL A 89 -13.41 -23.56 20.54
N PHE A 90 -12.62 -22.66 19.94
CA PHE A 90 -11.67 -23.05 18.88
C PHE A 90 -10.28 -23.41 19.42
N GLY A 91 -9.91 -22.87 20.58
CA GLY A 91 -8.59 -23.06 21.18
C GLY A 91 -8.47 -24.25 22.12
N TYR A 92 -9.57 -24.73 22.69
CA TYR A 92 -9.57 -25.88 23.59
C TYR A 92 -10.17 -27.12 22.90
N PRO A 93 -9.54 -28.31 22.98
CA PRO A 93 -8.27 -28.65 23.65
C PRO A 93 -7.01 -28.23 22.85
N LEU A 94 -5.94 -27.88 23.56
CA LEU A 94 -4.70 -27.30 22.98
C LEU A 94 -3.99 -28.18 21.93
N GLU A 95 -4.13 -29.50 22.00
CA GLU A 95 -3.44 -30.46 21.11
C GLU A 95 -4.37 -31.14 20.09
N ALA A 96 -5.70 -30.92 20.20
CA ALA A 96 -6.70 -31.54 19.33
C ALA A 96 -7.83 -30.58 18.93
N GLY A 97 -7.59 -29.27 19.10
CA GLY A 97 -8.55 -28.22 18.78
C GLY A 97 -8.75 -28.08 17.28
N ILE A 98 -9.88 -27.50 16.90
CA ILE A 98 -10.23 -27.23 15.49
C ILE A 98 -9.15 -26.35 14.83
N PHE A 99 -8.56 -25.42 15.59
CA PHE A 99 -7.51 -24.53 15.09
C PHE A 99 -6.24 -25.32 14.71
N HIS A 100 -5.83 -26.29 15.53
CA HIS A 100 -4.68 -27.16 15.23
C HIS A 100 -4.85 -27.93 13.93
N HIS A 101 -6.03 -28.52 13.73
CA HIS A 101 -6.31 -29.28 12.51
C HIS A 101 -6.37 -28.38 11.27
N TRP A 102 -6.96 -27.19 11.38
CA TRP A 102 -6.99 -26.21 10.30
C TRP A 102 -5.58 -25.74 9.92
N LEU A 103 -4.75 -25.46 10.92
CA LEU A 103 -3.39 -24.95 10.72
C LEU A 103 -2.47 -26.04 10.16
N ALA A 104 -2.64 -27.30 10.57
CA ALA A 104 -1.96 -28.47 10.00
C ALA A 104 -2.28 -28.67 8.51
N GLY A 105 -3.48 -28.30 8.05
CA GLY A 105 -3.84 -28.34 6.63
C GLY A 105 -3.09 -27.30 5.77
N VAL A 106 -2.76 -26.15 6.36
CA VAL A 106 -2.04 -25.05 5.68
C VAL A 106 -0.52 -25.27 5.75
N ILE A 107 -0.04 -25.83 6.85
CA ILE A 107 1.39 -26.08 7.08
C ILE A 107 1.67 -27.57 6.82
N ARG A 108 2.02 -27.90 5.57
CA ARG A 108 2.53 -29.23 5.20
C ARG A 108 3.95 -29.45 5.74
N LEU A 109 4.10 -29.48 7.06
CA LEU A 109 5.28 -30.07 7.68
C LEU A 109 5.03 -31.56 7.73
N GLU A 110 5.74 -32.29 6.86
CA GLU A 110 5.82 -33.74 6.87
C GLU A 110 6.07 -34.19 8.31
N HIS A 111 5.21 -35.09 8.80
CA HIS A 111 5.19 -35.62 10.16
C HIS A 111 6.49 -36.41 10.42
N GLN A 112 7.61 -35.72 10.57
CA GLN A 112 8.87 -36.33 10.96
C GLN A 112 8.91 -36.36 12.48
N GLU A 113 8.89 -37.58 13.00
CA GLU A 113 8.96 -37.99 14.40
C GLU A 113 9.71 -37.00 15.29
N LEU A 114 9.03 -36.63 16.37
CA LEU A 114 9.44 -35.71 17.43
C LEU A 114 10.88 -36.01 17.90
N GLY A 115 11.84 -35.28 17.36
CA GLY A 115 13.23 -35.31 17.82
C GLY A 115 13.33 -34.89 19.28
N ALA A 116 14.00 -35.70 20.10
CA ALA A 116 14.18 -35.60 21.55
C ALA A 116 14.90 -34.32 22.07
N GLY A 117 14.99 -33.26 21.26
CA GLY A 117 15.55 -31.95 21.61
C GLY A 117 14.54 -30.80 21.64
N ALA A 118 13.27 -31.05 21.30
CA ALA A 118 12.23 -30.02 21.41
C ALA A 118 11.84 -29.82 22.88
N ILE A 119 11.89 -28.57 23.35
CA ILE A 119 11.28 -28.17 24.63
C ILE A 119 9.81 -28.59 24.56
N SER A 120 9.31 -29.32 25.57
CA SER A 120 7.92 -29.82 25.57
C SER A 120 6.94 -28.69 25.22
N THR A 121 5.88 -28.99 24.45
CA THR A 121 4.88 -28.00 24.01
C THR A 121 4.37 -27.15 25.17
N ALA A 122 4.16 -27.78 26.34
CA ALA A 122 3.77 -27.11 27.58
C ALA A 122 4.78 -26.07 28.09
N LEU A 123 6.09 -26.35 27.98
CA LEU A 123 7.15 -25.41 28.35
C LEU A 123 7.25 -24.25 27.36
N SER A 124 7.03 -24.47 26.07
CA SER A 124 7.03 -23.41 25.05
C SER A 124 5.86 -22.42 25.27
N LEU A 125 4.66 -22.96 25.52
CA LEU A 125 3.45 -22.20 25.91
C LEU A 125 3.65 -21.41 27.22
N GLY A 126 4.32 -22.02 28.20
CA GLY A 126 4.67 -21.37 29.45
C GLY A 126 5.66 -20.22 29.23
N LEU A 127 6.70 -20.44 28.41
CA LEU A 127 7.73 -19.46 28.12
C LEU A 127 7.18 -18.23 27.40
N SER A 128 6.33 -18.41 26.38
CA SER A 128 5.72 -17.28 25.66
C SER A 128 4.81 -16.45 26.57
N SER A 129 4.05 -17.10 27.45
CA SER A 129 3.20 -16.44 28.46
C SER A 129 4.02 -15.63 29.45
N VAL A 130 5.12 -16.19 29.96
CA VAL A 130 6.04 -15.48 30.86
C VAL A 130 6.65 -14.27 30.15
N ILE A 131 7.07 -14.42 28.89
CA ILE A 131 7.64 -13.32 28.09
C ILE A 131 6.60 -12.20 27.88
N ALA A 132 5.35 -12.54 27.61
CA ALA A 132 4.27 -11.57 27.51
C ALA A 132 4.06 -10.84 28.85
N LEU A 133 4.01 -11.57 29.96
CA LEU A 133 3.88 -11.00 31.32
C LEU A 133 5.07 -10.08 31.67
N LEU A 134 6.30 -10.43 31.27
CA LEU A 134 7.46 -9.57 31.44
C LEU A 134 7.31 -8.26 30.66
N GLY A 135 6.77 -8.31 29.43
CA GLY A 135 6.46 -7.11 28.65
C GLY A 135 5.44 -6.19 29.34
N ILE A 136 4.39 -6.78 29.93
CA ILE A 136 3.38 -6.06 30.71
C ILE A 136 4.01 -5.47 31.98
N GLY A 137 4.78 -6.25 32.71
CA GLY A 137 5.47 -5.83 33.93
C GLY A 137 6.42 -4.67 33.67
N LEU A 138 7.21 -4.74 32.59
CA LEU A 138 8.10 -3.63 32.21
C LEU A 138 7.30 -2.36 31.86
N ALA A 139 6.20 -2.49 31.10
CA ALA A 139 5.32 -1.36 30.81
C ALA A 139 4.71 -0.75 32.08
N TYR A 140 4.31 -1.58 33.05
CA TYR A 140 3.77 -1.13 34.33
C TYR A 140 4.82 -0.35 35.14
N LEU A 141 6.04 -0.89 35.26
CA LEU A 141 7.14 -0.25 35.98
C LEU A 141 7.55 1.10 35.37
N MET A 142 7.49 1.22 34.05
CA MET A 142 7.85 2.44 33.32
C MET A 142 6.73 3.51 33.37
N TYR A 143 5.47 3.13 33.13
CA TYR A 143 4.39 4.10 32.88
C TYR A 143 3.45 4.31 34.06
N VAL A 144 3.28 3.33 34.95
CA VAL A 144 2.44 3.44 36.15
C VAL A 144 3.29 3.76 37.37
N SER A 145 4.22 2.88 37.73
CA SER A 145 5.07 3.08 38.92
C SER A 145 6.17 4.12 38.73
N ARG A 146 6.48 4.48 37.48
CA ARG A 146 7.53 5.45 37.09
C ARG A 146 8.90 5.19 37.75
N VAL A 147 9.19 3.93 38.06
CA VAL A 147 10.47 3.51 38.66
C VAL A 147 11.59 3.58 37.63
N ILE A 148 11.25 3.26 36.37
CA ILE A 148 12.18 3.28 35.25
C ILE A 148 11.80 4.45 34.34
N ASP A 149 12.73 5.38 34.12
CA ASP A 149 12.52 6.50 33.20
C ASP A 149 12.69 6.05 31.73
N PRO A 150 11.62 6.10 30.91
CA PRO A 150 11.73 5.79 29.48
C PRO A 150 12.73 6.67 28.73
N ALA A 151 12.96 7.90 29.21
CA ALA A 151 13.86 8.85 28.55
C ALA A 151 15.32 8.35 28.58
N GLN A 152 15.75 7.76 29.69
CA GLN A 152 17.11 7.22 29.82
C GLN A 152 17.37 6.06 28.85
N ILE A 153 16.40 5.16 28.71
CA ILE A 153 16.46 4.04 27.74
C ILE A 153 16.47 4.59 26.30
N SER A 154 15.68 5.62 26.01
CA SER A 154 15.65 6.23 24.68
C SER A 154 16.98 6.89 24.28
N GLN A 155 17.74 7.41 25.26
CA GLN A 155 19.05 8.02 25.02
C GLN A 155 20.13 6.96 24.79
N SER A 156 20.11 5.85 25.54
CA SER A 156 21.09 4.76 25.34
C SER A 156 20.86 4.01 24.03
N LEU A 157 19.60 3.87 23.60
CA LEU A 157 19.22 3.24 22.34
C LEU A 157 18.80 4.26 21.27
N ALA A 158 19.44 5.43 21.25
CA ALA A 158 19.13 6.53 20.34
C ALA A 158 18.96 6.13 18.85
N PRO A 159 19.80 5.30 18.22
CA PRO A 159 19.61 4.94 16.80
C PRO A 159 18.35 4.12 16.57
N LEU A 160 18.08 3.12 17.43
CA LEU A 160 16.87 2.28 17.34
C LEU A 160 15.62 3.08 17.68
N TYR A 161 15.70 3.96 18.68
CA TYR A 161 14.61 4.86 19.05
C TYR A 161 14.28 5.84 17.91
N ARG A 162 15.29 6.49 17.31
CA ARG A 162 15.10 7.39 16.15
C ARG A 162 14.55 6.65 14.94
N GLY A 163 15.02 5.43 14.69
CA GLY A 163 14.47 4.56 13.65
C GLY A 163 12.99 4.29 13.89
N SER A 164 12.61 3.79 15.07
CA SER A 164 11.22 3.52 15.42
C SER A 164 10.35 4.79 15.44
N LEU A 165 10.89 5.93 15.88
CA LEU A 165 10.19 7.22 15.95
C LEU A 165 9.83 7.72 14.55
N ASN A 166 10.74 7.59 13.58
CA ASN A 166 10.53 7.96 12.19
C ASN A 166 10.00 6.79 11.35
N LYS A 167 9.29 5.83 11.96
CA LYS A 167 8.67 4.67 11.28
C LYS A 167 9.61 3.92 10.34
N TRP A 168 10.88 3.79 10.73
CA TRP A 168 11.95 3.18 9.96
C TRP A 168 12.24 3.87 8.60
N TYR A 169 11.87 5.14 8.45
CA TYR A 169 12.05 5.94 7.23
C TYR A 169 11.42 5.35 5.97
N VAL A 170 10.46 4.43 6.12
CA VAL A 170 9.79 3.77 5.00
C VAL A 170 8.95 4.78 4.21
N ASP A 171 8.19 5.63 4.92
CA ASP A 171 7.34 6.66 4.32
C ASP A 171 8.20 7.67 3.51
N GLU A 172 9.31 8.14 4.08
CA GLU A 172 10.24 9.08 3.45
C GLU A 172 10.94 8.47 2.24
N THR A 173 11.36 7.21 2.35
CA THR A 173 11.99 6.49 1.24
C THR A 173 10.99 6.29 0.10
N TYR A 174 9.75 5.93 0.43
CA TYR A 174 8.68 5.75 -0.55
C TYR A 174 8.33 7.08 -1.26
N GLN A 175 8.18 8.15 -0.48
CA GLN A 175 7.91 9.49 -0.99
C GLN A 175 9.05 9.97 -1.91
N ASN A 176 10.30 9.79 -1.49
CA ASN A 176 11.46 10.28 -2.22
C ASN A 176 11.81 9.45 -3.45
N THR A 177 11.44 8.17 -3.46
CA THR A 177 11.73 7.27 -4.58
C THR A 177 10.54 7.20 -5.52
N PHE A 178 9.43 6.58 -5.09
CA PHE A 178 8.31 6.26 -5.95
C PHE A 178 7.47 7.49 -6.27
N VAL A 179 7.08 8.27 -5.26
CA VAL A 179 6.17 9.41 -5.46
C VAL A 179 6.85 10.52 -6.25
N ARG A 180 8.10 10.87 -5.92
CA ARG A 180 8.87 11.86 -6.69
C ARG A 180 9.12 11.41 -8.13
N PHE A 181 9.47 10.15 -8.35
CA PHE A 181 9.65 9.63 -9.70
C PHE A 181 8.36 9.70 -10.51
N TYR A 182 7.23 9.29 -9.91
CA TYR A 182 5.93 9.36 -10.56
C TYR A 182 5.54 10.80 -10.92
N ASN A 183 5.70 11.74 -10.00
CA ASN A 183 5.41 13.16 -10.26
C ASN A 183 6.34 13.75 -11.33
N TRP A 184 7.62 13.38 -11.32
CA TRP A 184 8.56 13.77 -12.36
C TRP A 184 8.10 13.25 -13.72
N LEU A 185 7.71 11.97 -13.81
CA LEU A 185 7.24 11.36 -15.05
C LEU A 185 5.94 12.02 -15.54
N ALA A 186 4.99 12.29 -14.64
CA ALA A 186 3.75 12.98 -14.97
C ALA A 186 4.00 14.39 -15.53
N THR A 187 4.86 15.17 -14.88
CA THR A 187 5.21 16.52 -15.35
C THR A 187 6.01 16.50 -16.65
N TRP A 188 6.88 15.51 -16.84
CA TRP A 188 7.59 15.30 -18.10
C TRP A 188 6.62 14.98 -19.23
N SER A 189 5.68 14.04 -19.03
CA SER A 189 4.67 13.68 -20.02
C SER A 189 3.77 14.86 -20.38
N ALA A 190 3.31 15.63 -19.39
CA ALA A 190 2.49 16.82 -19.65
C ALA A 190 3.25 17.91 -20.42
N ARG A 191 4.54 18.09 -20.16
CA ARG A 191 5.33 19.12 -20.87
C ARG A 191 5.77 18.67 -22.26
N PHE A 192 6.16 17.40 -22.40
CA PHE A 192 6.68 16.88 -23.65
C PHE A 192 5.56 16.41 -24.57
N VAL A 193 4.71 15.50 -24.10
CA VAL A 193 3.66 14.94 -24.95
C VAL A 193 2.59 15.99 -25.24
N ASP A 194 2.03 16.62 -24.21
CA ASP A 194 0.91 17.54 -24.41
C ASP A 194 1.36 18.83 -25.12
N ARG A 195 2.28 19.59 -24.50
CA ARG A 195 2.65 20.92 -25.04
C ARG A 195 3.52 20.88 -26.30
N LEU A 196 4.38 19.87 -26.48
CA LEU A 196 5.26 19.84 -27.64
C LEU A 196 4.63 19.08 -28.81
N ILE A 197 4.03 17.91 -28.53
CA ILE A 197 3.49 17.06 -29.59
C ILE A 197 2.06 17.45 -29.92
N ILE A 198 1.16 17.49 -28.93
CA ILE A 198 -0.27 17.73 -29.17
C ILE A 198 -0.49 19.18 -29.58
N ASP A 199 -0.12 20.14 -28.73
CA ASP A 199 -0.28 21.57 -29.02
C ASP A 199 0.55 21.98 -30.25
N GLY A 200 1.75 21.43 -30.41
CA GLY A 200 2.60 21.69 -31.57
C GLY A 200 1.95 21.25 -32.88
N ALA A 201 1.34 20.06 -32.91
CA ALA A 201 0.62 19.57 -34.08
C ALA A 201 -0.60 20.43 -34.40
N VAL A 202 -1.41 20.77 -33.40
CA VAL A 202 -2.63 21.59 -33.59
C VAL A 202 -2.26 23.00 -34.09
N ASN A 203 -1.30 23.66 -33.46
CA ASN A 203 -0.83 24.98 -33.89
C ASN A 203 -0.17 24.93 -35.27
N GLY A 204 0.53 23.85 -35.61
CA GLY A 204 1.12 23.63 -36.93
C GLY A 204 0.05 23.55 -38.03
N VAL A 205 -1.04 22.83 -37.78
CA VAL A 205 -2.19 22.79 -38.70
C VAL A 205 -2.79 24.19 -38.87
N GLY A 206 -3.01 24.92 -37.78
CA GLY A 206 -3.49 26.30 -37.83
C GLY A 206 -2.58 27.23 -38.63
N ALA A 207 -1.27 27.14 -38.42
CA ALA A 207 -0.27 27.92 -39.14
C ALA A 207 -0.26 27.59 -40.64
N LEU A 208 -0.41 26.31 -41.01
CA LEU A 208 -0.51 25.89 -42.42
C LEU A 208 -1.74 26.51 -43.10
N PHE A 209 -2.91 26.46 -42.46
CA PHE A 209 -4.10 27.09 -43.01
C PHE A 209 -3.97 28.61 -43.08
N GLY A 210 -3.32 29.25 -42.09
CA GLY A 210 -3.01 30.68 -42.13
C GLY A 210 -2.10 31.05 -43.31
N LEU A 211 -1.07 30.25 -43.57
CA LEU A 211 -0.17 30.42 -44.72
C LEU A 211 -0.93 30.27 -46.06
N LEU A 212 -1.74 29.22 -46.19
CA LEU A 212 -2.56 29.00 -47.39
C LEU A 212 -3.55 30.13 -47.63
N ALA A 213 -4.23 30.60 -46.59
CA ALA A 213 -5.15 31.73 -46.67
C ALA A 213 -4.42 33.03 -47.10
N GLY A 214 -3.21 33.27 -46.56
CA GLY A 214 -2.38 34.40 -46.96
C GLY A 214 -1.92 34.34 -48.42
N LEU A 215 -1.57 33.14 -48.91
CA LEU A 215 -1.22 32.91 -50.32
C LEU A 215 -2.42 33.10 -51.25
N LEU A 216 -3.59 32.53 -50.91
CA LEU A 216 -4.82 32.72 -51.67
C LEU A 216 -5.26 34.19 -51.68
N GLY A 217 -5.12 34.90 -50.55
CA GLY A 217 -5.45 36.32 -50.46
C GLY A 217 -4.65 37.18 -51.42
N ARG A 218 -3.37 36.83 -51.69
CA ARG A 218 -2.54 37.54 -52.67
C ARG A 218 -3.01 37.37 -54.11
N LEU A 219 -3.82 36.35 -54.42
CA LEU A 219 -4.43 36.17 -55.74
C LEU A 219 -5.62 37.12 -55.96
N GLN A 220 -6.20 37.67 -54.90
CA GLN A 220 -7.26 38.68 -54.99
C GLN A 220 -6.65 40.08 -55.07
N THR A 221 -6.42 40.55 -56.29
CA THR A 221 -5.76 41.85 -56.55
C THR A 221 -6.71 43.06 -56.57
N GLY A 222 -8.03 42.84 -56.50
CA GLY A 222 -9.05 43.90 -56.54
C GLY A 222 -9.25 44.56 -57.92
N PHE A 223 -8.46 44.20 -58.93
CA PHE A 223 -8.58 44.72 -60.29
C PHE A 223 -9.52 43.88 -61.14
N VAL A 224 -10.58 44.48 -61.67
CA VAL A 224 -11.58 43.81 -62.54
C VAL A 224 -10.94 43.07 -63.73
N ARG A 225 -9.83 43.60 -64.29
CA ARG A 225 -9.10 42.96 -65.39
C ARG A 225 -8.51 41.59 -65.01
N SER A 226 -8.02 41.43 -63.78
CA SER A 226 -7.50 40.15 -63.28
C SER A 226 -8.61 39.11 -63.11
N TYR A 227 -9.80 39.55 -62.69
CA TYR A 227 -10.99 38.69 -62.63
C TYR A 227 -11.48 38.27 -64.03
N ALA A 228 -11.51 39.19 -64.99
CA ALA A 228 -11.88 38.86 -66.37
C ALA A 228 -10.94 37.83 -66.99
N LEU A 229 -9.62 37.98 -66.80
CA LEU A 229 -8.62 37.02 -67.27
C LEU A 229 -8.78 35.63 -66.65
N SER A 230 -9.04 35.56 -65.34
CA SER A 230 -9.26 34.29 -64.64
C SER A 230 -10.54 33.59 -65.07
N ILE A 231 -11.63 34.34 -65.32
CA ILE A 231 -12.87 33.78 -65.87
C ILE A 231 -12.62 33.20 -67.26
N VAL A 232 -11.96 33.93 -68.16
CA VAL A 232 -11.68 33.45 -69.53
C VAL A 232 -10.79 32.20 -69.49
N LEU A 233 -9.73 32.19 -68.67
CA LEU A 233 -8.88 31.01 -68.46
C LEU A 233 -9.69 29.82 -67.92
N GLY A 234 -10.56 30.05 -66.93
CA GLY A 234 -11.44 29.03 -66.39
C GLY A 234 -12.39 28.46 -67.45
N LEU A 235 -12.98 29.33 -68.28
CA LEU A 235 -13.86 28.94 -69.38
C LEU A 235 -13.12 28.13 -70.45
N MET A 236 -11.89 28.54 -70.81
CA MET A 236 -11.03 27.79 -71.73
C MET A 236 -10.65 26.41 -71.17
N LEU A 237 -10.31 26.31 -69.88
CA LEU A 237 -9.98 25.04 -69.24
C LEU A 237 -11.18 24.10 -69.18
N VAL A 238 -12.36 24.60 -68.81
CA VAL A 238 -13.60 23.81 -68.78
C VAL A 238 -13.99 23.38 -70.19
N ALA A 239 -13.97 24.30 -71.16
CA ALA A 239 -14.28 23.96 -72.55
C ALA A 239 -13.28 22.96 -73.13
N GLY A 240 -12.00 23.11 -72.84
CA GLY A 240 -10.96 22.16 -73.24
C GLY A 240 -11.13 20.79 -72.58
N TYR A 241 -11.49 20.75 -71.30
CA TYR A 241 -11.81 19.50 -70.59
C TYR A 241 -13.06 18.82 -71.19
N LEU A 242 -14.11 19.58 -71.46
CA LEU A 242 -15.34 19.06 -72.07
C LEU A 242 -15.10 18.59 -73.51
N TYR A 243 -14.33 19.35 -74.30
CA TYR A 243 -13.94 18.95 -75.65
C TYR A 243 -13.16 17.63 -75.62
N TRP A 244 -12.16 17.53 -74.74
CA TRP A 244 -11.44 16.29 -74.49
C TRP A 244 -12.39 15.16 -74.13
N GLN A 245 -13.36 15.40 -73.25
CA GLN A 245 -14.33 14.39 -72.81
C GLN A 245 -15.26 13.93 -73.94
N VAL A 246 -15.70 14.85 -74.81
CA VAL A 246 -16.58 14.56 -75.96
C VAL A 246 -15.86 13.76 -77.04
N ASP A 247 -14.60 14.08 -77.34
CA ASP A 247 -13.76 13.31 -78.29
C ASP A 247 -13.52 11.86 -77.82
N LEU A 248 -13.72 11.57 -76.53
CA LEU A 248 -13.61 10.21 -75.95
C LEU A 248 -14.95 9.45 -75.88
N THR A 249 -16.09 10.08 -76.18
CA THR A 249 -17.40 9.42 -76.20
C THR A 249 -17.85 9.13 -77.65
N PRO A 250 -17.77 7.86 -78.13
CA PRO A 250 -18.24 7.53 -79.47
C PRO A 250 -19.78 7.66 -79.58
N PRO A 251 -20.33 8.04 -80.75
CA PRO A 251 -21.77 8.23 -80.91
C PRO A 251 -22.54 6.90 -80.69
N PRO A 252 -23.75 6.93 -80.11
CA PRO A 252 -24.56 5.73 -79.96
C PRO A 252 -25.00 5.23 -81.34
N LEU A 253 -24.73 3.95 -81.60
CA LEU A 253 -25.12 3.24 -82.82
C LEU A 253 -26.65 3.08 -82.88
N PRO A 254 -27.30 3.27 -84.04
CA PRO A 254 -28.48 2.49 -84.38
C PRO A 254 -28.11 1.05 -84.74
#